data_AF-A0AAJ2EJH0-F1
#
_entry.id   AF-A0AAJ2EJH0-F1
#
_cell.length_a   1.000
_cell.length_b   1.000
_cell.length_c   1.000
_cell.angle_alpha   90.00
_cell.angle_beta   90.00
_cell.angle_gamma   90.00
#
_symmetry.space_group_name_H-M   'P 1'
#
loop_
_entity.id
_entity.type
_entity.pdbx_description
1 polymer ?
#
loop_
_entity_poly.entity_id
_entity_poly.type
_entity_poly.pdbx_seq_one_letter_code
_entity_poly.pdbx_strand_id
1 'polypeptide(L)' 'MQEDLLPCPCCDSVTLSDRGNYEICAVCGWEDDPVQSDDPTFAGGANQSSLNEARALWQARKNQAQ' A
#
# COMPACT_ATOMS: atom_id res chain seq x y z
N MET A 1 12.82 21.13 6.73
CA MET A 1 13.02 20.12 5.67
C MET A 1 11.62 19.65 5.33
N GLN A 2 11.11 19.91 4.13
CA GLN A 2 9.91 19.20 3.69
C GLN A 2 10.39 17.77 3.43
N GLU A 3 9.94 16.82 4.24
CA GLU A 3 10.14 15.40 3.95
C GLU A 3 9.21 15.08 2.79
N ASP A 4 9.79 14.79 1.62
CA ASP A 4 9.02 14.40 0.44
C ASP A 4 8.39 13.04 0.72
N LEU A 5 7.06 13.02 0.83
CA LEU A 5 6.31 11.79 1.03
C LEU A 5 6.43 10.90 -0.21
N LEU A 6 6.37 9.59 0.00
CA LEU A 6 6.45 8.55 -1.01
C LEU A 6 5.06 7.97 -1.35
N PRO A 7 4.86 7.52 -2.59
CA PRO A 7 3.61 6.89 -3.00
C PRO A 7 3.44 5.53 -2.34
N CYS A 8 2.25 5.27 -1.79
CA CYS A 8 1.85 3.96 -1.29
C CYS A 8 1.88 2.92 -2.41
N PRO A 9 2.50 1.74 -2.22
CA PRO A 9 2.60 0.73 -3.28
C PRO A 9 1.25 0.12 -3.67
N CYS A 10 0.21 0.28 -2.86
CA CYS A 10 -1.13 -0.24 -3.11
C CYS A 10 -2.01 0.75 -3.93
N CYS A 11 -2.04 2.02 -3.52
CA CYS A 11 -3.00 2.99 -4.04
C CYS A 11 -2.40 4.21 -4.76
N ASP A 12 -1.07 4.29 -4.83
CA ASP A 12 -0.27 5.38 -5.40
C ASP A 12 -0.46 6.76 -4.75
N SER A 13 -1.24 6.84 -3.67
CA SER A 13 -1.37 8.09 -2.91
C SER A 13 -0.09 8.39 -2.14
N VAL A 14 0.35 9.64 -2.17
CA VAL A 14 1.60 10.10 -1.55
C VAL A 14 1.38 10.28 -0.05
N THR A 15 1.63 9.24 0.74
CA THR A 15 1.26 9.18 2.17
C THR A 15 2.36 8.67 3.09
N LEU A 16 3.44 8.10 2.57
CA LEU A 16 4.46 7.42 3.37
C LEU A 16 5.66 8.34 3.60
N SER A 17 6.20 8.43 4.81
CA SER A 17 7.45 9.16 5.06
C SER A 17 8.69 8.37 4.65
N ASP A 18 8.64 7.03 4.69
CA ASP A 18 9.73 6.17 4.21
C ASP A 18 9.20 4.85 3.59
N ARG A 19 10.01 4.19 2.77
CA ARG A 19 9.68 2.92 2.09
C ARG A 19 10.03 1.72 2.97
N GLY A 20 9.11 0.77 3.07
CA GLY A 20 9.31 -0.50 3.76
C GLY A 20 9.36 -0.36 5.28
N ASN A 21 8.85 0.75 5.83
CA ASN A 21 8.91 1.05 7.27
C ASN A 21 7.59 0.75 7.99
N TYR A 22 6.76 -0.15 7.43
CA TYR A 22 5.49 -0.60 8.03
C TYR A 22 4.50 0.54 8.31
N GLU A 23 4.61 1.65 7.58
CA GLU A 23 3.67 2.75 7.68
C GLU A 23 2.32 2.38 7.04
N ILE A 24 1.23 2.75 7.70
CA ILE A 24 -0.12 2.49 7.19
C ILE A 24 -0.57 3.68 6.34
N CYS A 25 -0.88 3.41 5.08
CA CYS A 25 -1.44 4.41 4.17
C CYS A 25 -2.81 4.90 4.66
N ALA A 26 -2.92 6.19 4.99
CA ALA A 26 -4.17 6.81 5.45
C ALA A 26 -5.30 6.82 4.40
N VAL A 27 -5.00 6.52 3.13
CA VAL A 27 -5.98 6.49 2.03
C VAL A 27 -6.58 5.11 1.82
N CYS A 28 -5.74 4.06 1.73
CA CYS A 28 -6.20 2.71 1.40
C CYS A 28 -6.10 1.70 2.55
N GLY A 29 -5.40 2.04 3.63
CA GLY A 29 -5.18 1.18 4.80
C GLY A 29 -4.09 0.12 4.61
N TRP A 30 -3.34 0.13 3.51
CA TRP A 30 -2.21 -0.78 3.29
C TRP A 30 -1.03 -0.44 4.20
N GLU A 31 -0.47 -1.43 4.89
CA GLU A 31 0.76 -1.32 5.67
C GLU A 31 1.98 -1.59 4.78
N ASP A 32 2.95 -0.67 4.72
CA ASP A 32 4.10 -0.72 3.80
C ASP A 32 5.15 -1.76 4.22
N ASP A 33 4.78 -3.03 4.08
CA ASP A 33 5.62 -4.18 4.35
C ASP A 33 6.69 -4.37 3.23
N PRO A 34 7.99 -4.37 3.57
CA PRO A 34 9.06 -4.51 2.57
C PRO A 34 9.08 -5.89 1.90
N VAL A 35 8.68 -6.96 2.59
CA VAL A 35 8.60 -8.32 2.03
C VAL A 35 7.47 -8.40 1.02
N GLN A 36 6.29 -7.87 1.36
CA GLN A 36 5.16 -7.84 0.42
C GLN A 36 5.35 -6.83 -0.72
N SER A 37 6.23 -5.85 -0.55
CA SER A 37 6.66 -4.95 -1.62
C SER A 37 7.61 -5.63 -2.61
N ASP A 38 8.53 -6.46 -2.11
CA ASP A 38 9.49 -7.24 -2.92
C ASP A 38 8.83 -8.44 -3.61
N ASP A 39 7.93 -9.15 -2.91
CA ASP A 39 7.06 -10.19 -3.46
C ASP A 39 5.58 -9.77 -3.35
N PRO A 40 5.02 -9.13 -4.40
CA PRO A 40 3.62 -8.68 -4.40
C PRO A 40 2.58 -9.79 -4.39
N THR A 41 2.98 -11.06 -4.52
CA THR A 41 2.11 -12.23 -4.41
C THR A 41 2.12 -12.87 -3.02
N PHE A 42 3.09 -12.49 -2.18
CA PHE A 42 3.19 -12.98 -0.81
C PHE A 42 2.05 -12.41 0.06
N ALA A 43 1.32 -13.30 0.72
CA ALA A 43 0.23 -12.98 1.63
C ALA A 43 0.56 -13.47 3.05
N GLY A 44 -0.05 -12.85 4.06
CA GLY A 44 0.15 -13.24 5.46
C GLY A 44 1.40 -12.64 6.13
N GLY A 45 1.94 -11.55 5.58
CA GLY A 45 2.93 -10.69 6.24
C GLY A 45 2.25 -9.72 7.21
N ALA A 46 2.67 -8.44 7.22
CA ALA A 46 1.95 -7.40 7.96
C ALA A 46 0.50 -7.26 7.47
N ASN A 47 0.25 -7.49 6.18
CA ASN A 47 -1.08 -7.53 5.61
C ASN A 47 -1.56 -8.97 5.40
N GLN A 48 -2.84 -9.23 5.71
CA GLN A 48 -3.46 -10.54 5.51
C GLN A 48 -3.49 -10.94 4.03
N SER A 49 -3.81 -9.99 3.15
CA SER A 49 -3.78 -10.17 1.69
C SER A 49 -2.41 -9.81 1.11
N SER A 50 -2.12 -10.31 -0.09
CA SER A 50 -0.98 -9.86 -0.89
C SER A 50 -1.15 -8.43 -1.43
N LEU A 51 -0.05 -7.81 -1.85
CA LEU A 51 -0.07 -6.46 -2.42
C LEU A 51 -0.87 -6.42 -3.72
N ASN A 52 -0.81 -7.47 -4.55
CA ASN A 52 -1.61 -7.56 -5.77
C ASN A 52 -3.11 -7.65 -5.49
N GLU A 53 -3.52 -8.43 -4.48
CA GLU A 53 -4.92 -8.49 -4.06
C GLU A 53 -5.40 -7.13 -3.53
N ALA A 54 -4.59 -6.47 -2.69
CA ALA A 54 -4.91 -5.14 -2.17
C ALA A 54 -5.06 -4.09 -3.28
N ARG A 55 -4.16 -4.09 -4.28
CA ARG A 55 -4.27 -3.25 -5.48
C ARG A 55 -5.57 -3.50 -6.23
N ALA A 56 -5.91 -4.76 -6.49
CA ALA A 56 -7.14 -5.11 -7.20
C ALA A 56 -8.40 -4.65 -6.44
N LEU A 57 -8.44 -4.88 -5.12
CA LEU A 57 -9.53 -4.42 -4.25
C LEU A 57 -9.64 -2.90 -4.25
N TRP A 58 -8.51 -2.19 -4.19
CA TRP A 58 -8.49 -0.74 -4.22
C TRP A 58 -9.02 -0.17 -5.54
N GLN A 59 -8.57 -0.72 -6.68
CA GLN A 59 -9.08 -0.30 -7.99
C GLN A 59 -10.59 -0.58 -8.14
N ALA A 60 -11.06 -1.73 -7.66
CA ALA A 60 -12.49 -2.04 -7.66
C ALA A 60 -13.31 -1.04 -6.81
N ARG A 61 -12.80 -0.63 -5.64
CA ARG A 61 -13.43 0.39 -4.80
C ARG A 61 -13.47 1.76 -5.47
N LYS A 62 -12.37 2.18 -6.12
CA LYS A 62 -12.32 3.45 -6.87
C LYS A 62 -13.39 3.49 -7.97
N ASN A 63 -13.55 2.40 -8.71
CA ASN A 63 -14.53 2.30 -9.79
C ASN A 63 -16.00 2.29 -9.32
N GLN A 64 -16.25 2.00 -8.04
CA GLN A 64 -17.61 2.04 -7.44
C GLN A 64 -17.93 3.39 -6.79
N ALA A 65 -16.92 4.22 -6.53
CA ALA A 65 -17.06 5.56 -5.97
C ALA A 65 -17.13 6.67 -7.05
N GLN A 66 -17.10 6.28 -8.34
CA GLN A 66 -17.37 7.13 -9.51
C GLN A 66 -18.75 6.84 -10.07
#